data_AF-P48270-F1
#
_entry.id   AF-P48270-F1
#
_cell.length_a   1.000
_cell.length_b   1.000
_cell.length_c   1.000
_cell.angle_alpha   90.00
_cell.angle_beta   90.00
_cell.angle_gamma   90.00
#
_symmetry.space_group_name_H-M   'P 1'
#
loop_
_entity.id
_entity.type
_entity.pdbx_description
1 polymer ?
#
loop_
_entity_poly.entity_id
_entity_poly.type
_entity_poly.pdbx_seq_one_letter_code
_entity_poly.pdbx_strand_id
1 'polypeptide(L)'
;MSRYLGPRLRVIRRIGKLRGFTRKKPFRRVFKGFGGFKGKVIPPGQHGLTKLLKTRPYDSSESDYLIRLKVKQRLRFNYGITERQLVNYVRKAKKIKESTGQVLLQFLEMRLDNIVFRLNMAPTIPAARQLISHGHIRVNNKKVNIPSYMCKPKDVISVAMKQRSLQLVNKNLQEYYRRMRFYKKRLEKTLPFILLKIKPLGLTSVTAAVELITKGNVRVNNKSVKTPNYICRPRDTVSLRTKQGIKKVFLKNYLKG
;
A
#
# COMPACT_ATOMS: atom_id res chain seq x y z
N MET A 1 23.65 -17.41 8.23
CA MET A 1 22.25 -16.97 7.98
C MET A 1 22.24 -15.65 7.19
N SER A 2 21.76 -15.62 5.93
CA SER A 2 22.00 -14.46 5.03
C SER A 2 21.00 -13.28 5.13
N ARG A 3 19.86 -13.42 5.84
CA ARG A 3 18.80 -12.39 5.87
C ARG A 3 18.71 -11.66 7.22
N TYR A 4 18.21 -10.43 7.20
CA TYR A 4 18.02 -9.60 8.40
C TYR A 4 16.94 -10.16 9.32
N LEU A 5 17.32 -10.56 10.54
CA LEU A 5 16.44 -11.03 11.60
C LEU A 5 16.20 -10.00 12.72
N GLY A 6 16.80 -8.81 12.60
CA GLY A 6 16.70 -7.78 13.62
C GLY A 6 15.33 -7.07 13.67
N PRO A 7 15.23 -6.02 14.52
CA PRO A 7 13.96 -5.33 14.75
C PRO A 7 13.38 -4.70 13.49
N ARG A 8 12.29 -5.27 12.95
CA ARG A 8 11.68 -4.80 11.68
C ARG A 8 11.22 -3.34 11.70
N LEU A 9 10.75 -2.85 12.85
CA LEU A 9 10.36 -1.45 13.01
C LEU A 9 11.55 -0.48 12.89
N ARG A 10 12.76 -0.91 13.24
CA ARG A 10 13.99 -0.10 13.06
C ARG A 10 14.23 0.19 11.58
N VAL A 11 14.04 -0.82 10.72
CA VAL A 11 14.18 -0.71 9.26
C VAL A 11 13.08 0.18 8.68
N ILE A 12 11.81 -0.01 9.08
CA ILE A 12 10.71 0.85 8.62
C ILE A 12 10.94 2.31 8.98
N ARG A 13 11.38 2.58 10.22
CA ARG A 13 11.66 3.96 10.66
C ARG A 13 12.80 4.62 9.87
N ARG A 14 13.75 3.83 9.36
CA ARG A 14 14.88 4.32 8.57
C ARG A 14 14.52 4.54 7.09
N ILE A 15 13.87 3.55 6.46
CA ILE A 15 13.67 3.52 4.99
C ILE A 15 12.28 4.02 4.60
N GLY A 16 11.28 3.81 5.46
CA GLY A 16 9.88 4.11 5.19
C GLY A 16 9.00 2.87 5.13
N LYS A 17 7.77 3.06 4.64
CA LYS A 17 6.75 2.00 4.61
C LYS A 17 7.07 0.93 3.57
N LEU A 18 7.25 -0.30 4.04
CA LEU A 18 7.49 -1.50 3.24
C LEU A 18 6.37 -2.50 3.46
N ARG A 19 5.42 -2.60 2.51
CA ARG A 19 4.25 -3.47 2.66
C ARG A 19 4.62 -4.94 2.74
N GLY A 20 5.61 -5.35 1.94
CA GLY A 20 6.08 -6.73 1.86
C GLY A 20 6.83 -7.21 3.12
N PHE A 21 7.49 -6.30 3.83
CA PHE A 21 8.39 -6.66 4.92
C PHE A 21 7.68 -6.91 6.27
N THR A 22 6.74 -6.04 6.64
CA THR A 22 5.95 -6.20 7.86
C THR A 22 4.69 -5.34 7.86
N ARG A 23 3.65 -5.83 8.54
CA ARG A 23 2.40 -5.09 8.79
C ARG A 23 2.51 -4.10 9.93
N LYS A 24 3.52 -4.23 10.79
CA LYS A 24 3.71 -3.39 11.98
C LYS A 24 3.93 -1.94 11.55
N LYS A 25 3.25 -1.01 12.23
CA LYS A 25 3.42 0.43 12.05
C LYS A 25 4.15 1.03 13.25
N PRO A 26 5.06 2.00 13.08
CA PRO A 26 5.82 2.59 14.17
C PRO A 26 5.01 3.66 14.95
N PHE A 27 3.78 3.34 15.38
CA PHE A 27 2.84 4.32 15.98
C PHE A 27 3.41 5.03 17.22
N ARG A 28 4.19 4.33 18.06
CA ARG A 28 4.85 4.91 19.25
C ARG A 28 6.04 5.82 18.93
N ARG A 29 6.58 5.78 17.70
CA ARG A 29 7.79 6.50 17.29
C ARG A 29 7.47 7.54 16.23
N VAL A 30 6.41 8.29 16.49
CA VAL A 30 5.91 9.37 15.65
C VAL A 30 6.10 10.69 16.41
N PHE A 31 6.49 11.75 15.70
CA PHE A 31 6.59 13.09 16.27
C PHE A 31 5.20 13.58 16.68
N LYS A 32 5.04 13.84 17.98
CA LYS A 32 3.78 14.26 18.61
C LYS A 32 3.61 15.78 18.73
N GLY A 33 4.64 16.57 18.38
CA GLY A 33 4.57 18.03 18.43
C GLY A 33 3.65 18.65 17.37
N PHE A 34 3.51 19.97 17.41
CA PHE A 34 2.74 20.75 16.45
C PHE A 34 3.52 21.04 15.16
N GLY A 35 2.84 21.58 14.14
CA GLY A 35 3.45 21.97 12.87
C GLY A 35 3.59 20.84 11.83
N GLY A 36 4.33 21.13 10.75
CA GLY A 36 4.45 20.27 9.56
C GLY A 36 5.15 18.92 9.78
N PHE A 37 5.69 18.67 10.97
CA PHE A 37 6.30 17.38 11.35
C PHE A 37 5.35 16.47 12.14
N LYS A 38 4.19 16.96 12.59
CA LYS A 38 3.20 16.16 13.32
C LYS A 38 2.83 14.90 12.53
N GLY A 39 2.92 13.74 13.16
CA GLY A 39 2.59 12.47 12.49
C GLY A 39 3.74 11.84 11.69
N LYS A 40 4.90 12.51 11.54
CA LYS A 40 6.07 11.93 10.86
C LYS A 40 6.82 10.93 11.75
N VAL A 41 7.36 9.89 11.15
CA VAL A 41 8.07 8.81 11.86
C VAL A 41 9.48 9.28 12.22
N ILE A 42 9.86 9.15 13.49
CA ILE A 42 11.20 9.52 13.97
C ILE A 42 12.21 8.44 13.54
N PRO A 43 13.28 8.79 12.80
CA PRO A 43 14.37 7.87 12.46
C PRO A 43 14.96 7.13 13.67
N PRO A 44 15.55 5.94 13.49
CA PRO A 44 16.22 5.23 14.59
C PRO A 44 17.53 5.94 15.00
N GLY A 45 17.97 5.70 16.24
CA GLY A 45 19.19 6.30 16.83
C GLY A 45 18.90 7.45 17.79
N GLN A 46 19.90 7.84 18.58
CA GLN A 46 19.84 8.95 19.55
C GLN A 46 19.53 10.29 18.88
N HIS A 47 20.22 10.59 17.78
CA HIS A 47 19.98 11.80 16.95
C HIS A 47 18.79 11.68 15.99
N GLY A 48 17.88 10.72 16.21
CA GLY A 48 16.73 10.50 15.33
C GLY A 48 15.81 11.73 15.25
N LEU A 49 15.62 12.43 16.38
CA LEU A 49 14.80 13.64 16.42
C LEU A 49 15.46 14.80 15.68
N THR A 50 16.74 15.04 15.92
CA THR A 50 17.53 16.07 15.22
C THR A 50 17.49 15.86 13.71
N LYS A 51 17.64 14.61 13.23
CA LYS A 51 17.53 14.27 11.80
C LYS A 51 16.14 14.55 11.22
N LEU A 52 15.08 14.39 12.00
CA LEU A 52 13.73 14.70 11.56
C LEU A 52 13.50 16.21 11.44
N LEU A 53 14.06 16.98 12.37
CA LEU A 53 13.90 18.43 12.46
C LEU A 53 14.79 19.21 11.49
N LYS A 54 15.85 18.61 10.93
CA LYS A 54 16.62 19.22 9.84
C LYS A 54 15.65 19.58 8.69
N THR A 55 15.70 20.85 8.29
CA THR A 55 14.59 21.59 7.67
C THR A 55 14.10 21.03 6.34
N ARG A 56 14.86 20.18 5.63
CA ARG A 56 14.26 19.32 4.60
C ARG A 56 14.72 17.86 4.72
N PRO A 57 13.81 16.87 4.67
CA PRO A 57 14.17 15.45 4.60
C PRO A 57 14.95 15.09 3.32
N TYR A 58 15.14 16.06 2.42
CA TYR A 58 15.88 16.00 1.16
C TYR A 58 17.09 16.98 1.11
N ASP A 59 17.25 17.91 2.06
CA ASP A 59 18.26 19.00 2.00
C ASP A 59 19.53 18.77 2.79
N SER A 60 19.56 17.81 3.72
CA SER A 60 20.87 17.35 4.18
C SER A 60 21.47 16.50 3.06
N SER A 61 21.77 17.15 1.95
CA SER A 61 22.53 16.71 0.78
C SER A 61 22.58 15.19 0.70
N GLU A 62 21.43 14.55 0.39
CA GLU A 62 21.46 13.15 0.04
C GLU A 62 22.24 13.10 -1.28
N SER A 63 23.56 12.89 -1.21
CA SER A 63 24.38 12.66 -2.39
C SER A 63 23.69 11.63 -3.28
N ASP A 64 23.85 11.70 -4.59
CA ASP A 64 23.28 10.75 -5.54
C ASP A 64 23.45 9.29 -5.08
N TYR A 65 24.60 9.00 -4.45
CA TYR A 65 24.89 7.73 -3.80
C TYR A 65 23.89 7.36 -2.69
N LEU A 66 23.58 8.26 -1.76
CA LEU A 66 22.63 8.00 -0.67
C LEU A 66 21.22 7.73 -1.18
N ILE A 67 20.76 8.46 -2.20
CA ILE A 67 19.46 8.25 -2.83
C ILE A 67 19.43 6.84 -3.45
N ARG A 68 20.44 6.49 -4.26
CA ARG A 68 20.60 5.17 -4.89
C ARG A 68 20.68 4.06 -3.84
N LEU A 69 21.44 4.27 -2.77
CA LEU A 69 21.56 3.34 -1.66
C LEU A 69 20.20 3.12 -0.99
N LYS A 70 19.46 4.18 -0.67
CA LYS A 70 18.13 4.11 -0.05
C LYS A 70 17.13 3.35 -0.92
N VAL A 71 17.13 3.58 -2.23
CA VAL A 71 16.30 2.82 -3.20
C VAL A 71 16.70 1.35 -3.21
N LYS A 72 18.01 1.04 -3.27
CA LYS A 72 18.54 -0.33 -3.19
C LYS A 72 18.09 -1.04 -1.91
N GLN A 73 18.24 -0.37 -0.77
CA GLN A 73 17.79 -0.90 0.53
C GLN A 73 16.27 -1.14 0.54
N ARG A 74 15.49 -0.21 -0.02
CA ARG A 74 14.03 -0.32 -0.12
C ARG A 74 13.62 -1.56 -0.91
N LEU A 75 14.23 -1.80 -2.07
CA LEU A 75 13.99 -3.00 -2.87
C LEU A 75 14.33 -4.27 -2.09
N ARG A 76 15.53 -4.31 -1.50
CA ARG A 76 16.03 -5.48 -0.77
C ARG A 76 15.11 -5.90 0.37
N PHE A 77 14.72 -4.95 1.23
CA PHE A 77 13.84 -5.23 2.36
C PHE A 77 12.38 -5.43 1.94
N ASN A 78 11.89 -4.73 0.92
CA ASN A 78 10.52 -4.93 0.44
C ASN A 78 10.32 -6.35 -0.07
N TYR A 79 11.21 -6.85 -0.92
CA TYR A 79 11.11 -8.17 -1.55
C TYR A 79 11.79 -9.30 -0.77
N GLY A 80 12.45 -9.01 0.37
CA GLY A 80 13.07 -10.03 1.22
C GLY A 80 14.24 -10.77 0.57
N ILE A 81 14.92 -10.15 -0.40
CA ILE A 81 16.06 -10.73 -1.12
C ILE A 81 17.39 -10.38 -0.42
N THR A 82 18.42 -11.18 -0.66
CA THR A 82 19.78 -10.88 -0.18
C THR A 82 20.50 -9.97 -1.16
N GLU A 83 21.59 -9.32 -0.73
CA GLU A 83 22.37 -8.43 -1.62
C GLU A 83 22.90 -9.19 -2.85
N ARG A 84 23.44 -10.41 -2.63
CA ARG A 84 23.90 -11.29 -3.71
C ARG A 84 22.78 -11.62 -4.71
N GLN A 85 21.58 -11.92 -4.22
CA GLN A 85 20.43 -12.17 -5.09
C GLN A 85 20.04 -10.93 -5.87
N LEU A 86 20.02 -9.75 -5.24
CA LEU A 86 19.70 -8.48 -5.91
C LEU A 86 20.70 -8.18 -7.03
N VAL A 87 22.00 -8.32 -6.77
CA VAL A 87 23.05 -8.14 -7.78
C VAL A 87 22.86 -9.10 -8.96
N ASN A 88 22.52 -10.36 -8.68
CA ASN A 88 22.24 -11.34 -9.73
C ASN A 88 21.03 -10.96 -10.59
N TYR A 89 19.95 -10.44 -9.98
CA TYR A 89 18.79 -9.96 -10.74
C TYR A 89 19.13 -8.73 -11.59
N VAL A 90 19.93 -7.80 -11.07
CA VAL A 90 20.38 -6.63 -11.83
C VAL A 90 21.23 -7.07 -13.02
N ARG A 91 22.16 -8.01 -12.83
CA ARG A 91 22.98 -8.56 -13.93
C ARG A 91 22.11 -9.25 -15.00
N LYS A 92 21.07 -9.98 -14.60
CA LYS A 92 20.11 -10.58 -15.54
C LYS A 92 19.29 -9.52 -16.28
N ALA A 93 18.82 -8.50 -15.57
CA ALA A 93 18.04 -7.41 -16.16
C ALA A 93 18.86 -6.58 -17.16
N LYS A 94 20.15 -6.36 -16.89
CA LYS A 94 21.06 -5.65 -17.80
C LYS A 94 21.28 -6.36 -19.15
N LYS A 95 21.03 -7.67 -19.24
CA LYS A 95 21.16 -8.43 -20.49
C LYS A 95 19.96 -8.24 -21.42
N ILE A 96 18.84 -7.72 -20.91
CA ILE A 96 17.62 -7.50 -21.68
C ILE A 96 17.63 -6.06 -22.21
N LYS A 97 17.24 -5.86 -23.48
CA LYS A 97 17.27 -4.54 -24.15
C LYS A 97 16.28 -3.53 -23.56
N GLU A 98 15.25 -4.00 -22.88
CA GLU A 98 14.24 -3.16 -22.22
C GLU A 98 14.81 -2.37 -21.03
N SER A 99 14.02 -1.43 -20.49
CA SER A 99 14.42 -0.65 -19.32
C SER A 99 14.81 -1.56 -18.15
N THR A 100 16.09 -1.51 -17.75
CA THR A 100 16.65 -2.38 -16.71
C THR A 100 15.86 -2.29 -15.39
N GLY A 101 15.33 -1.11 -15.07
CA GLY A 101 14.50 -0.90 -13.88
C GLY A 101 13.17 -1.65 -13.93
N GLN A 102 12.49 -1.64 -15.08
CA GLN A 102 11.22 -2.35 -15.28
C GLN A 102 11.44 -3.86 -15.25
N VAL A 103 12.44 -4.34 -15.98
CA VAL A 103 12.81 -5.77 -16.04
C VAL A 103 13.22 -6.30 -14.65
N LEU A 104 14.00 -5.53 -13.89
CA LEU A 104 14.34 -5.89 -12.50
C LEU A 104 13.09 -6.06 -11.64
N LEU A 105 12.15 -5.11 -11.73
CA LEU A 105 10.90 -5.20 -10.97
C LEU A 105 10.04 -6.37 -11.43
N GLN A 106 9.99 -6.66 -12.73
CA GLN A 106 9.30 -7.82 -13.28
C GLN A 106 9.87 -9.12 -12.70
N PHE A 107 11.19 -9.32 -12.73
CA PHE A 107 11.82 -10.50 -12.12
C PHE A 107 11.53 -10.63 -10.63
N LEU A 108 11.41 -9.51 -9.92
CA LEU A 108 11.04 -9.55 -8.51
C LEU A 108 9.57 -9.92 -8.34
N GLU A 109 8.63 -9.28 -9.04
CA GLU A 109 7.19 -9.59 -8.93
C GLU A 109 6.83 -11.01 -9.40
N MET A 110 7.57 -11.58 -10.36
CA MET A 110 7.37 -12.97 -10.84
C MET A 110 7.76 -14.06 -9.84
N ARG A 111 8.41 -13.71 -8.73
CA ARG A 111 8.78 -14.70 -7.71
C ARG A 111 7.55 -15.26 -7.00
N LEU A 112 7.54 -16.57 -6.74
CA LEU A 112 6.46 -17.26 -6.04
C LEU A 112 6.13 -16.63 -4.67
N ASP A 113 7.14 -16.25 -3.88
CA ASP A 113 6.91 -15.59 -2.59
C ASP A 113 6.20 -14.24 -2.69
N ASN A 114 6.47 -13.49 -3.76
CA ASN A 114 5.79 -12.24 -4.03
C ASN A 114 4.38 -12.46 -4.54
N ILE A 115 4.16 -13.43 -5.43
CA ILE A 115 2.81 -13.74 -5.93
C ILE A 115 1.90 -14.24 -4.80
N VAL A 116 2.37 -15.15 -3.94
CA VAL A 116 1.61 -15.62 -2.77
C VAL A 116 1.26 -14.47 -1.82
N PHE A 117 2.15 -13.49 -1.67
CA PHE A 117 1.87 -12.26 -0.93
C PHE A 117 0.84 -11.37 -1.64
N ARG A 118 0.92 -11.20 -2.97
CA ARG A 118 -0.02 -10.41 -3.79
C ARG A 118 -1.43 -11.00 -3.78
N LEU A 119 -1.55 -12.33 -3.77
CA LEU A 119 -2.80 -13.09 -3.64
C LEU A 119 -3.41 -13.03 -2.22
N ASN A 120 -2.77 -12.33 -1.27
CA ASN A 120 -3.18 -12.25 0.14
C ASN A 120 -3.29 -13.59 0.87
N MET A 121 -2.69 -14.67 0.33
CA MET A 121 -2.57 -15.95 1.03
C MET A 121 -1.63 -15.85 2.23
N ALA A 122 -0.70 -14.90 2.19
CA ALA A 122 0.25 -14.59 3.24
C ALA A 122 0.20 -13.10 3.61
N PRO A 123 0.42 -12.74 4.89
CA PRO A 123 0.34 -11.35 5.32
C PRO A 123 1.57 -10.50 4.95
N THR A 124 2.73 -11.14 4.73
CA THR A 124 4.03 -10.52 4.45
C THR A 124 4.88 -11.48 3.62
N ILE A 125 5.85 -11.00 2.84
CA ILE A 125 6.74 -11.84 2.03
C ILE A 125 7.56 -12.84 2.86
N PRO A 126 8.13 -12.48 4.04
CA PRO A 126 8.77 -13.47 4.91
C PRO A 126 7.82 -14.61 5.34
N ALA A 127 6.53 -14.31 5.51
CA ALA A 127 5.53 -15.32 5.86
C ALA A 127 5.12 -16.15 4.65
N ALA A 128 5.01 -15.54 3.46
CA ALA A 128 4.83 -16.25 2.19
C ALA A 128 5.96 -17.23 1.93
N ARG A 129 7.20 -16.80 2.17
CA ARG A 129 8.39 -17.65 2.08
C ARG A 129 8.31 -18.85 3.02
N GLN A 130 7.90 -18.64 4.28
CA GLN A 130 7.72 -19.72 5.25
C GLN A 130 6.63 -20.71 4.79
N LEU A 131 5.49 -20.19 4.31
CA LEU A 131 4.41 -20.98 3.73
C LEU A 131 4.89 -21.89 2.59
N ILE A 132 5.66 -21.32 1.67
CA ILE A 132 6.24 -22.05 0.54
C ILE A 132 7.26 -23.08 1.03
N SER A 133 8.25 -22.68 1.83
CA SER A 133 9.30 -23.58 2.31
C SER A 133 8.78 -24.77 3.12
N HIS A 134 7.69 -24.58 3.87
CA HIS A 134 7.02 -25.66 4.61
C HIS A 134 6.11 -26.53 3.70
N GLY A 135 5.99 -26.21 2.42
CA GLY A 135 5.27 -27.02 1.44
C GLY A 135 3.75 -26.85 1.45
N HIS A 136 3.25 -25.68 1.85
CA HIS A 136 1.82 -25.38 1.85
C HIS A 136 1.29 -24.91 0.49
N ILE A 137 2.16 -24.56 -0.45
CA ILE A 137 1.81 -24.04 -1.77
C ILE A 137 2.15 -25.07 -2.85
N ARG A 138 1.29 -25.16 -3.86
CA ARG A 138 1.47 -25.95 -5.07
C ARG A 138 1.40 -25.05 -6.29
N VAL A 139 2.20 -25.37 -7.31
CA VAL A 139 2.17 -24.73 -8.63
C VAL A 139 1.90 -25.83 -9.65
N ASN A 140 0.88 -25.66 -10.49
CA ASN A 140 0.47 -26.65 -11.49
C ASN A 140 0.31 -28.05 -10.85
N ASN A 141 -0.40 -28.12 -9.72
CA ASN A 141 -0.62 -29.30 -8.88
C ASN A 141 0.62 -29.96 -8.24
N LYS A 142 1.84 -29.47 -8.52
CA LYS A 142 3.10 -29.97 -7.95
C LYS A 142 3.50 -29.17 -6.71
N LYS A 143 4.05 -29.84 -5.69
CA LYS A 143 4.57 -29.20 -4.47
C LYS A 143 5.82 -28.39 -4.82
N VAL A 144 5.80 -27.08 -4.55
CA VAL A 144 6.96 -26.20 -4.74
C VAL A 144 7.38 -25.62 -3.39
N ASN A 145 8.57 -25.98 -2.93
CA ASN A 145 9.16 -25.49 -1.67
C ASN A 145 10.22 -24.38 -1.88
N ILE A 146 10.43 -23.96 -3.13
CA ILE A 146 11.42 -22.95 -3.53
C ILE A 146 10.74 -21.58 -3.66
N PRO A 147 10.98 -20.63 -2.75
CA PRO A 147 10.32 -19.32 -2.79
C PRO A 147 10.79 -18.42 -3.93
N SER A 148 11.98 -18.69 -4.47
CA SER A 148 12.55 -18.02 -5.64
C SER A 148 12.10 -18.60 -6.97
N TYR A 149 11.16 -19.55 -6.96
CA TYR A 149 10.56 -20.06 -8.19
C TYR A 149 9.98 -18.90 -9.01
N MET A 150 10.34 -18.86 -10.30
CA MET A 150 9.88 -17.83 -11.23
C MET A 150 8.60 -18.32 -11.89
N CYS A 151 7.47 -17.79 -11.45
CA CYS A 151 6.20 -18.14 -12.05
C CYS A 151 6.10 -17.53 -13.45
N LYS A 152 5.55 -18.30 -14.37
CA LYS A 152 5.19 -17.86 -15.71
C LYS A 152 3.72 -17.45 -15.74
N PRO A 153 3.33 -16.60 -16.70
CA PRO A 153 1.91 -16.42 -17.01
C PRO A 153 1.24 -17.79 -17.26
N LYS A 154 -0.02 -17.92 -16.85
CA LYS A 154 -0.81 -19.18 -16.89
C LYS A 154 -0.46 -20.24 -15.83
N ASP A 155 0.53 -20.01 -14.97
CA ASP A 155 0.76 -20.91 -13.83
C ASP A 155 -0.42 -20.87 -12.86
N VAL A 156 -0.90 -22.06 -12.45
CA VAL A 156 -1.97 -22.23 -11.48
C VAL A 156 -1.38 -22.41 -10.10
N ILE A 157 -1.66 -21.47 -9.20
CA ILE A 157 -1.18 -21.51 -7.81
C ILE A 157 -2.31 -21.98 -6.90
N SER A 158 -2.10 -23.12 -6.26
CA SER A 158 -3.06 -23.71 -5.32
C SER A 158 -2.44 -23.94 -3.94
N VAL A 159 -3.31 -24.11 -2.94
CA VAL A 159 -2.90 -24.45 -1.58
C VAL A 159 -2.92 -25.97 -1.45
N ALA A 160 -1.95 -26.54 -0.74
CA ALA A 160 -1.96 -27.96 -0.44
C ALA A 160 -3.21 -28.35 0.36
N MET A 161 -3.84 -29.47 0.00
CA MET A 161 -5.07 -30.02 0.61
C MET A 161 -4.89 -30.58 2.03
N LYS A 162 -4.08 -29.90 2.86
CA LYS A 162 -3.91 -30.21 4.29
C LYS A 162 -4.71 -29.18 5.09
N GLN A 163 -5.44 -29.64 6.10
CA GLN A 163 -6.27 -28.78 6.96
C GLN A 163 -5.49 -27.58 7.52
N ARG A 164 -4.28 -27.79 8.05
CA ARG A 164 -3.41 -26.72 8.57
C ARG A 164 -3.05 -25.66 7.51
N SER A 165 -2.78 -26.08 6.27
CA SER A 165 -2.48 -25.17 5.16
C SER A 165 -3.69 -24.30 4.83
N LEU A 166 -4.86 -24.93 4.72
CA LEU A 166 -6.13 -24.27 4.40
C LEU A 166 -6.51 -23.28 5.49
N GLN A 167 -6.45 -23.67 6.76
CA GLN A 167 -6.71 -22.78 7.91
C GLN A 167 -5.81 -21.54 7.89
N LEU A 168 -4.51 -21.71 7.64
CA LEU A 168 -3.56 -20.60 7.64
C LEU A 168 -3.84 -19.60 6.51
N VAL A 169 -4.15 -20.09 5.31
CA VAL A 169 -4.50 -19.24 4.16
C VAL A 169 -5.86 -18.59 4.35
N ASN A 170 -6.88 -19.35 4.78
CA ASN A 170 -8.24 -18.84 5.01
C ASN A 170 -8.26 -17.73 6.05
N LYS A 171 -7.47 -17.85 7.12
CA LYS A 171 -7.29 -16.78 8.11
C LYS A 171 -6.80 -15.47 7.46
N ASN A 172 -5.77 -15.55 6.62
CA ASN A 172 -5.21 -14.37 5.94
C ASN A 172 -6.21 -13.77 4.93
N LEU A 173 -6.93 -14.61 4.19
CA LEU A 173 -7.98 -14.19 3.27
C LEU A 173 -9.13 -13.51 4.01
N GLN A 174 -9.58 -14.06 5.14
CA GLN A 174 -10.63 -13.46 5.96
C GLN A 174 -10.21 -12.08 6.49
N GLU A 175 -8.98 -11.94 6.98
CA GLU A 175 -8.44 -10.63 7.38
C GLU A 175 -8.39 -9.63 6.22
N TYR A 176 -8.07 -10.09 5.01
CA TYR A 176 -8.09 -9.28 3.79
C TYR A 176 -9.51 -8.83 3.44
N TYR A 177 -10.48 -9.75 3.39
CA TYR A 177 -11.88 -9.44 3.11
C TYR A 177 -12.49 -8.47 4.12
N ARG A 178 -12.21 -8.65 5.42
CA ARG A 178 -12.62 -7.69 6.47
C ARG A 178 -12.08 -6.29 6.19
N ARG A 179 -10.81 -6.19 5.80
CA ARG A 179 -10.17 -4.91 5.48
C ARG A 179 -10.75 -4.28 4.20
N MET A 180 -11.01 -5.09 3.18
CA MET A 180 -11.63 -4.62 1.93
C MET A 180 -13.05 -4.15 2.18
N ARG A 181 -13.85 -4.88 2.97
CA ARG A 181 -15.18 -4.45 3.39
C ARG A 181 -15.13 -3.10 4.12
N PHE A 182 -14.17 -2.92 5.03
CA PHE A 182 -13.96 -1.64 5.71
C PHE A 182 -13.64 -0.50 4.73
N TYR A 183 -12.72 -0.72 3.78
CA TYR A 183 -12.37 0.30 2.79
C TYR A 183 -13.53 0.61 1.83
N LYS A 184 -14.28 -0.41 1.41
CA LYS A 184 -15.48 -0.24 0.57
C LYS A 184 -16.54 0.60 1.30
N LYS A 185 -16.90 0.23 2.54
CA LYS A 185 -17.84 1.01 3.37
C LYS A 185 -17.37 2.44 3.61
N ARG A 186 -16.05 2.66 3.71
CA ARG A 186 -15.48 4.01 3.85
C ARG A 186 -15.53 4.80 2.54
N LEU A 187 -15.23 4.16 1.41
CA LEU A 187 -15.27 4.76 0.07
C LEU A 187 -16.70 5.18 -0.29
N GLU A 188 -17.69 4.37 0.06
CA GLU A 188 -19.11 4.71 -0.14
C GLU A 188 -19.55 5.98 0.59
N LYS A 189 -18.80 6.41 1.61
CA LYS A 189 -19.06 7.63 2.40
C LYS A 189 -18.23 8.83 1.93
N THR A 190 -17.36 8.71 0.93
CA THR A 190 -16.56 9.85 0.47
C THR A 190 -17.38 10.80 -0.39
N LEU A 191 -17.02 12.09 -0.37
CA LEU A 191 -17.69 13.11 -1.18
C LEU A 191 -17.81 12.75 -2.67
N PRO A 192 -16.72 12.36 -3.37
CA PRO A 192 -16.80 12.05 -4.80
C PRO A 192 -17.78 10.91 -5.11
N PHE A 193 -17.81 9.88 -4.26
CA PHE A 193 -18.69 8.73 -4.47
C PHE A 193 -20.17 9.08 -4.25
N ILE A 194 -20.44 9.92 -3.24
CA ILE A 194 -21.79 10.40 -2.95
C ILE A 194 -22.30 11.29 -4.09
N LEU A 195 -21.46 12.19 -4.61
CA LEU A 195 -21.82 13.03 -5.75
C LEU A 195 -22.14 12.21 -7.01
N LEU A 196 -21.44 11.09 -7.22
CA LEU A 196 -21.72 10.15 -8.30
C LEU A 196 -23.05 9.39 -8.08
N LYS A 197 -23.36 9.00 -6.85
CA LYS A 197 -24.56 8.22 -6.51
C LYS A 197 -25.85 9.05 -6.63
N ILE A 198 -25.79 10.34 -6.33
CA ILE A 198 -26.96 11.22 -6.34
C ILE A 198 -27.28 11.61 -7.80
N LYS A 199 -28.24 10.89 -8.40
CA LYS A 199 -28.74 11.11 -9.77
C LYS A 199 -29.02 12.58 -10.14
N PRO A 200 -29.64 13.45 -9.31
CA PRO A 200 -29.98 14.82 -9.72
C PRO A 200 -28.78 15.74 -10.01
N LEU A 201 -27.55 15.33 -9.68
CA LEU A 201 -26.34 16.10 -10.01
C LEU A 201 -25.79 15.79 -11.41
N GLY A 202 -26.15 14.66 -12.02
CA GLY A 202 -25.76 14.31 -13.39
C GLY A 202 -24.26 14.05 -13.61
N LEU A 203 -23.48 13.78 -12.56
CA LEU A 203 -22.07 13.42 -12.72
C LEU A 203 -21.93 11.97 -13.19
N THR A 204 -21.15 11.76 -14.25
CA THR A 204 -20.87 10.42 -14.81
C THR A 204 -19.52 9.86 -14.37
N SER A 205 -18.56 10.73 -14.04
CA SER A 205 -17.18 10.32 -13.72
C SER A 205 -16.73 10.78 -12.33
N VAL A 206 -15.97 9.91 -11.66
CA VAL A 206 -15.34 10.22 -10.37
C VAL A 206 -14.33 11.36 -10.53
N THR A 207 -13.66 11.45 -11.68
CA THR A 207 -12.70 12.52 -11.98
C THR A 207 -13.37 13.89 -12.02
N ALA A 208 -14.52 14.01 -12.68
CA ALA A 208 -15.30 15.26 -12.68
C ALA A 208 -15.75 15.64 -11.27
N ALA A 209 -16.15 14.65 -10.45
CA ALA A 209 -16.52 14.89 -9.06
C ALA A 209 -15.34 15.45 -8.25
N VAL A 210 -14.15 14.87 -8.41
CA VAL A 210 -12.93 15.34 -7.77
C VAL A 210 -12.57 16.76 -8.23
N GLU A 211 -12.68 17.05 -9.53
CA GLU A 211 -12.38 18.36 -10.10
C GLU A 211 -13.32 19.46 -9.56
N LEU A 212 -14.62 19.19 -9.45
CA LEU A 212 -15.56 20.14 -8.85
C LEU A 212 -15.26 20.40 -7.37
N ILE A 213 -14.79 19.38 -6.65
CA ILE A 213 -14.36 19.52 -5.25
C ILE A 213 -13.09 20.37 -5.16
N THR A 214 -12.08 20.11 -5.99
CA THR A 214 -10.81 20.87 -5.95
C THR A 214 -10.99 22.33 -6.34
N LYS A 215 -11.88 22.61 -7.31
CA LYS A 215 -12.30 23.97 -7.68
C LYS A 215 -13.11 24.69 -6.58
N GLY A 216 -13.61 23.98 -5.57
CA GLY A 216 -14.36 24.55 -4.46
C GLY A 216 -15.84 24.80 -4.75
N ASN A 217 -16.40 24.13 -5.77
CA ASN A 217 -17.81 24.26 -6.15
C ASN A 217 -18.75 23.44 -5.26
N VAL A 218 -18.20 22.62 -4.36
CA VAL A 218 -18.93 21.74 -3.45
C VAL A 218 -18.79 22.25 -2.02
N ARG A 219 -19.93 22.42 -1.35
CA ARG A 219 -19.98 22.72 0.09
C ARG A 219 -20.71 21.62 0.85
N VAL A 220 -20.26 21.38 2.09
CA VAL A 220 -20.88 20.46 3.04
C VAL A 220 -21.28 21.26 4.27
N ASN A 221 -22.55 21.23 4.66
CA ASN A 221 -23.09 22.04 5.77
C ASN A 221 -22.69 23.52 5.63
N ASN A 222 -22.85 24.07 4.43
CA ASN A 222 -22.46 25.43 4.03
C ASN A 222 -20.94 25.74 4.09
N LYS A 223 -20.08 24.78 4.46
CA LYS A 223 -18.61 24.94 4.46
C LYS A 223 -18.00 24.43 3.16
N SER A 224 -17.16 25.24 2.52
CA SER A 224 -16.43 24.83 1.31
C SER A 224 -15.46 23.69 1.63
N VAL A 225 -15.56 22.58 0.90
CA VAL A 225 -14.66 21.44 1.06
C VAL A 225 -13.83 21.27 -0.20
N LYS A 226 -12.50 21.45 -0.09
CA LYS A 226 -11.55 21.26 -1.21
C LYS A 226 -10.87 19.89 -1.23
N THR A 227 -11.05 19.09 -0.17
CA THR A 227 -10.40 17.77 -0.05
C THR A 227 -11.35 16.65 -0.51
N PRO A 228 -10.99 15.86 -1.53
CA PRO A 228 -11.85 14.76 -2.01
C PRO A 228 -11.97 13.60 -1.01
N ASN A 229 -11.06 13.53 -0.03
CA ASN A 229 -11.07 12.49 1.01
C ASN A 229 -12.03 12.76 2.18
N TYR A 230 -12.83 13.84 2.11
CA TYR A 230 -13.83 14.13 3.14
C TYR A 230 -14.87 13.00 3.22
N ILE A 231 -15.20 12.61 4.45
CA ILE A 231 -16.16 11.54 4.76
C ILE A 231 -17.46 12.19 5.19
N CYS A 232 -18.51 11.99 4.43
CA CYS A 232 -19.82 12.52 4.74
C CYS A 232 -20.56 11.62 5.73
N ARG A 233 -21.34 12.27 6.59
CA ARG A 233 -22.25 11.65 7.55
C ARG A 233 -23.67 11.71 6.99
N PRO A 234 -24.58 10.81 7.43
CA PRO A 234 -25.99 10.86 7.02
C PRO A 234 -26.70 12.18 7.36
N ARG A 235 -26.20 12.92 8.36
CA ARG A 235 -26.75 14.23 8.77
C ARG A 235 -26.27 15.40 7.90
N ASP A 236 -25.27 15.19 7.06
CA ASP A 236 -24.67 16.28 6.30
C ASP A 236 -25.57 16.70 5.12
N THR A 237 -25.50 17.97 4.78
CA THR A 237 -26.11 18.57 3.58
C THR A 237 -25.02 18.91 2.57
N VAL A 238 -25.15 18.41 1.35
CA VAL A 238 -24.20 18.69 0.27
C VAL A 238 -24.85 19.65 -0.70
N SER A 239 -24.18 20.76 -1.00
CA SER A 239 -24.60 21.72 -2.01
C SER A 239 -23.56 21.83 -3.09
N LEU A 240 -23.97 21.75 -4.35
CA LEU A 240 -23.13 21.86 -5.53
C LEU A 240 -23.54 23.08 -6.35
N ARG A 241 -22.56 23.94 -6.66
CA ARG A 241 -22.73 25.10 -7.54
C ARG A 241 -22.56 24.67 -9.00
N THR A 242 -23.65 24.66 -9.76
CA THR A 242 -23.66 24.46 -11.21
C THR A 242 -23.90 25.78 -11.94
N LYS A 243 -23.73 25.78 -13.27
CA LYS A 243 -24.15 26.92 -14.13
C LYS A 243 -25.65 27.23 -13.99
N GLN A 244 -26.48 26.21 -13.75
CA GLN A 244 -27.93 26.30 -13.61
C GLN A 244 -28.39 26.75 -12.22
N GLY A 245 -27.48 26.92 -11.26
CA GLY A 245 -27.80 27.28 -9.86
C GLY A 245 -27.19 26.32 -8.83
N ILE A 246 -27.63 26.48 -7.57
CA ILE A 246 -27.15 25.67 -6.45
C ILE A 246 -28.09 24.50 -6.21
N LYS A 247 -27.61 23.28 -6.41
CA LYS A 247 -28.34 22.05 -6.08
C LYS A 247 -27.96 21.61 -4.67
N LYS A 248 -28.92 21.57 -3.74
CA LYS A 248 -28.72 21.14 -2.36
C LYS A 248 -29.40 19.79 -2.11
N VAL A 249 -28.69 18.88 -1.46
CA VAL A 249 -29.17 17.52 -1.19
C VAL A 249 -28.87 17.14 0.25
N PHE A 250 -29.89 16.61 0.94
CA PHE A 250 -29.77 16.03 2.27
C PHE A 250 -29.31 14.58 2.16
N LEU A 251 -28.19 14.23 2.81
CA LEU A 251 -27.62 12.88 2.68
C LEU A 251 -28.38 11.80 3.46
N LYS A 252 -29.29 12.19 4.36
CA LYS A 252 -30.14 11.27 5.14
C LYS A 252 -30.91 10.31 4.23
N ASN A 253 -31.28 10.77 3.03
CA ASN A 253 -32.05 9.99 2.06
C ASN A 253 -31.18 8.97 1.28
N TYR A 254 -29.86 9.11 1.29
CA TYR A 254 -28.94 8.34 0.42
C TYR A 254 -27.96 7.44 1.18
N LEU A 255 -27.68 7.76 2.44
CA LEU A 255 -26.81 7.00 3.34
C LEU A 255 -27.67 6.35 4.42
N LYS A 256 -27.69 5.01 4.47
CA LYS A 256 -28.20 4.28 5.64
C LYS A 256 -27.23 4.49 6.81
N GLY A 257 -27.77 4.63 8.03
CA GLY A 257 -27.03 4.75 9.28
C GLY A 257 -26.02 3.62 9.48
#